data_AF-A0A6H9I284-F1
#
_entry.id   AF-A0A6H9I284-F1
#
_cell.length_a   1.000
_cell.length_b   1.000
_cell.length_c   1.000
_cell.angle_alpha   90.00
_cell.angle_beta   90.00
_cell.angle_gamma   90.00
#
_symmetry.space_group_name_H-M   'P 1'
#
loop_
_entity.id
_entity.type
_entity.pdbx_description
1 polymer ?
#
loop_
_entity_poly.entity_id
_entity_poly.type
_entity_poly.pdbx_seq_one_letter_code
_entity_poly.pdbx_strand_id
1 'polypeptide(L)'
;MIYNLSKYLVSDLMRNKALWLNGLILFIFSYLINDLSSDSSKAAVSILNMNLMILPLFSILISAIYYYSSKESMEFILTNPVSRFSVVVSIYLSLIIVLSLYYSVGIVIPTIIMNGTGYMVHVLVPGYLIILIFSSVSVLSSVIFNDKVKGIAFAIFLWLFFAFVYDSLLALVIFYFSDFNLEKILIVLISLNPIDLYRINTLLFLDTSAMMGFTSAFMKNLFGTTLSIISTYVLMGVWVIIPFIVSLRLYARKSF
;
A
#
# COMPACT_ATOMS: atom_id res chain seq x y z
N MET A 1 26.58 5.87 1.84
CA MET A 1 25.96 6.08 3.16
C MET A 1 24.57 5.45 3.24
N ILE A 2 23.61 5.89 2.42
CA ILE A 2 22.22 5.38 2.40
C ILE A 2 22.15 3.85 2.33
N TYR A 3 22.93 3.23 1.44
CA TYR A 3 22.99 1.77 1.29
C TYR A 3 23.43 1.03 2.56
N ASN A 4 24.46 1.51 3.25
CA ASN A 4 24.96 0.84 4.46
C ASN A 4 23.94 0.95 5.60
N LEU A 5 23.31 2.12 5.74
CA LEU A 5 22.24 2.36 6.70
C LEU A 5 21.01 1.51 6.38
N SER A 6 20.56 1.47 5.12
CA SER A 6 19.39 0.68 4.74
C SER A 6 19.65 -0.81 4.94
N LYS A 7 20.84 -1.31 4.59
CA LYS A 7 21.24 -2.71 4.83
C LYS A 7 21.20 -3.08 6.31
N TYR A 8 21.69 -2.20 7.18
CA TYR A 8 21.62 -2.39 8.63
C TYR A 8 20.17 -2.44 9.13
N LEU A 9 19.35 -1.45 8.75
CA LEU A 9 17.94 -1.37 9.15
C LEU A 9 17.10 -2.54 8.59
N VAL A 10 17.41 -3.02 7.39
CA VAL A 10 16.80 -4.24 6.81
C VAL A 10 17.11 -5.46 7.68
N SER A 11 18.37 -5.63 8.08
CA SER A 11 18.80 -6.74 8.94
C SER A 11 18.11 -6.69 10.31
N ASP A 12 17.96 -5.49 10.87
CA ASP A 12 17.26 -5.25 12.12
C ASP A 12 15.76 -5.60 12.00
N LEU A 13 15.08 -5.08 10.98
CA LEU A 13 13.68 -5.40 10.69
C LEU A 13 13.44 -6.91 10.48
N MET A 14 14.32 -7.59 9.73
CA MET A 14 14.18 -9.03 9.47
C MET A 14 14.33 -9.90 10.73
N ARG A 15 14.89 -9.38 11.83
CA ARG A 15 14.94 -10.11 13.11
C ARG A 15 13.61 -10.06 13.87
N ASN A 16 12.67 -9.22 13.46
CA ASN A 16 11.37 -9.10 14.10
C ASN A 16 10.52 -10.36 13.84
N LYS A 17 10.40 -11.21 14.87
CA LYS A 17 9.62 -12.46 14.81
C LYS A 17 8.15 -12.24 14.44
N ALA A 18 7.57 -11.12 14.84
CA ALA A 18 6.17 -10.82 14.53
C ALA A 18 5.96 -10.69 13.01
N LEU A 19 6.93 -10.12 12.28
CA LEU A 19 6.82 -9.98 10.83
C LEU A 19 6.85 -11.34 10.13
N TRP A 20 7.73 -12.26 10.56
CA TRP A 20 7.77 -13.62 10.03
C TRP A 20 6.52 -14.43 10.33
N LEU A 21 5.98 -14.30 11.55
CA LEU A 21 4.72 -14.95 11.92
C LEU A 21 3.56 -14.45 11.04
N ASN A 22 3.49 -13.15 10.77
CA ASN A 22 2.50 -12.60 9.83
C ASN A 22 2.71 -13.11 8.40
N GLY A 23 3.95 -13.19 7.92
CA GLY A 23 4.25 -13.77 6.60
C GLY A 23 3.81 -15.23 6.48
N LEU A 24 4.01 -16.05 7.51
CA LEU A 24 3.53 -17.43 7.57
C LEU A 24 2.00 -17.51 7.60
N ILE A 25 1.34 -16.64 8.37
CA ILE A 25 -0.13 -16.57 8.38
C ILE A 25 -0.65 -16.25 6.98
N LEU A 26 -0.08 -15.26 6.30
CA LEU A 26 -0.48 -14.92 4.93
C LEU A 26 -0.21 -16.08 3.95
N PHE A 27 0.89 -16.82 4.13
CA PHE A 27 1.17 -18.01 3.34
C PHE A 27 0.09 -19.08 3.49
N ILE A 28 -0.30 -19.38 4.73
CA ILE A 28 -1.34 -20.38 5.00
C ILE A 28 -2.66 -19.91 4.39
N PHE A 29 -3.07 -18.66 4.61
CA PHE A 29 -4.32 -18.15 4.05
C PHE A 29 -4.31 -18.13 2.52
N SER A 30 -3.24 -17.64 1.89
CA SER A 30 -3.17 -17.61 0.43
C SER A 30 -3.14 -19.02 -0.17
N TYR A 31 -2.42 -19.96 0.44
CA TYR A 31 -2.44 -21.35 0.03
C TYR A 31 -3.85 -21.94 0.12
N LEU A 32 -4.52 -21.80 1.28
CA LEU A 32 -5.87 -22.31 1.48
C LEU A 32 -6.89 -21.68 0.52
N ILE A 33 -6.80 -20.38 0.25
CA ILE A 33 -7.69 -19.70 -0.69
C ILE A 33 -7.54 -20.31 -2.08
N ASN A 34 -6.31 -20.53 -2.54
CA ASN A 34 -6.06 -21.10 -3.86
C ASN A 34 -6.47 -22.59 -3.94
N ASP A 35 -6.28 -23.36 -2.87
CA ASP A 35 -6.60 -24.79 -2.82
C ASP A 35 -8.12 -25.02 -2.80
N LEU A 36 -8.85 -24.21 -2.02
CA LEU A 36 -10.30 -24.33 -1.85
C LEU A 36 -11.09 -23.70 -2.99
N SER A 37 -10.49 -22.78 -3.76
CA SER A 37 -11.16 -22.10 -4.84
C SER A 37 -11.36 -23.01 -6.05
N SER A 38 -12.61 -23.15 -6.50
CA SER A 38 -12.96 -23.94 -7.70
C SER A 38 -12.45 -23.34 -9.00
N ASP A 39 -12.07 -22.05 -8.99
CA ASP A 39 -11.65 -21.29 -10.17
C ASP A 39 -10.60 -20.24 -9.75
N SER A 40 -9.53 -20.14 -10.54
CA SER A 40 -8.47 -19.14 -10.46
C SER A 40 -8.98 -17.70 -10.33
N SER A 41 -10.08 -17.35 -11.02
CA SER A 41 -10.65 -16.00 -10.96
C SER A 41 -11.24 -15.70 -9.58
N LYS A 42 -11.91 -16.68 -8.96
CA LYS A 42 -12.46 -16.56 -7.60
C LYS A 42 -11.37 -16.53 -6.54
N ALA A 43 -10.30 -17.30 -6.75
CA ALA A 43 -9.11 -17.26 -5.92
C ALA A 43 -8.50 -15.85 -5.92
N ALA A 44 -8.31 -15.28 -7.11
CA ALA A 44 -7.74 -13.96 -7.29
C ALA A 44 -8.59 -12.85 -6.64
N VAL A 45 -9.91 -12.89 -6.77
CA VAL A 45 -10.81 -11.94 -6.09
C VAL A 45 -10.75 -12.09 -4.56
N SER A 46 -10.62 -13.32 -4.06
CA SER A 46 -10.48 -13.56 -2.62
C SER A 46 -9.15 -13.03 -2.08
N ILE A 47 -8.05 -13.26 -2.82
CA ILE A 47 -6.73 -12.68 -2.51
C ILE A 47 -6.76 -11.16 -2.59
N LEU A 48 -7.44 -10.59 -3.58
CA LEU A 48 -7.66 -9.15 -3.70
C LEU A 48 -8.34 -8.58 -2.44
N ASN A 49 -9.47 -9.16 -2.02
CA ASN A 49 -10.20 -8.72 -0.83
C ASN A 49 -9.36 -8.81 0.44
N MET A 50 -8.59 -9.89 0.58
CA MET A 50 -7.63 -10.04 1.67
C MET A 50 -6.56 -8.93 1.62
N ASN A 51 -5.98 -8.67 0.45
CA ASN A 51 -4.94 -7.66 0.26
C ASN A 51 -5.45 -6.23 0.50
N LEU A 52 -6.69 -5.91 0.11
CA LEU A 52 -7.32 -4.59 0.31
C LEU A 52 -7.37 -4.21 1.80
N MET A 53 -7.52 -5.18 2.69
CA MET A 53 -7.54 -4.95 4.14
C MET A 53 -6.14 -5.03 4.75
N ILE A 54 -5.44 -6.13 4.48
CA ILE A 54 -4.21 -6.49 5.18
C ILE A 54 -3.04 -5.61 4.74
N LEU A 55 -2.77 -5.47 3.45
CA LEU A 55 -1.54 -4.81 2.99
C LEU A 55 -1.47 -3.34 3.42
N PRO A 56 -2.54 -2.52 3.25
CA PRO A 56 -2.55 -1.14 3.74
C PRO A 56 -2.32 -1.03 5.24
N LEU A 57 -3.00 -1.86 6.04
CA LEU A 57 -2.94 -1.83 7.49
C LEU A 57 -1.54 -2.20 8.00
N PHE A 58 -1.00 -3.32 7.52
CA PHE A 58 0.31 -3.80 7.97
C PHE A 58 1.42 -2.86 7.54
N SER A 59 1.41 -2.40 6.30
CA SER A 59 2.44 -1.48 5.82
C SER A 59 2.40 -0.15 6.55
N ILE A 60 1.22 0.42 6.82
CA ILE A 60 1.13 1.70 7.53
C ILE A 60 1.55 1.56 9.01
N LEU A 61 1.14 0.49 9.69
CA LEU A 61 1.42 0.25 11.11
C LEU A 61 2.89 -0.06 11.35
N ILE A 62 3.45 -1.05 10.63
CA ILE A 62 4.84 -1.47 10.80
C ILE A 62 5.78 -0.31 10.48
N SER A 63 5.48 0.46 9.43
CA SER A 63 6.26 1.64 9.07
C SER A 63 6.24 2.70 10.17
N ALA A 64 5.08 2.96 10.79
CA ALA A 64 4.97 3.97 11.85
C ALA A 64 5.70 3.51 13.11
N ILE A 65 5.44 2.27 13.55
CA ILE A 65 6.08 1.67 14.73
C ILE A 65 7.59 1.68 14.58
N TYR A 66 8.09 1.24 13.42
CA TYR A 66 9.53 1.17 13.15
C TYR A 66 10.18 2.55 13.07
N TYR A 67 9.52 3.52 12.44
CA TYR A 67 10.00 4.89 12.40
C TYR A 67 10.18 5.45 13.82
N TYR A 68 9.19 5.29 14.69
CA TYR A 68 9.29 5.79 16.06
C TYR A 68 10.27 5.00 16.93
N SER A 69 10.41 3.68 16.75
CA SER A 69 11.41 2.90 17.49
C SER A 69 12.84 3.19 17.06
N SER A 70 13.05 3.47 15.77
CA SER A 70 14.37 3.82 15.23
C SER A 70 14.79 5.26 15.55
N LYS A 71 13.83 6.14 15.88
CA LYS A 71 14.08 7.56 16.21
C LYS A 71 15.05 7.73 17.38
N GLU A 72 14.90 6.94 18.45
CA GLU A 72 15.78 6.99 19.63
C GLU A 72 17.22 6.62 19.25
N SER A 73 17.41 5.58 18.45
CA SER A 73 18.72 5.18 17.90
C SER A 73 19.29 6.20 16.90
N MET A 74 18.42 6.95 16.21
CA MET A 74 18.78 7.97 15.23
C MET A 74 19.38 9.23 15.84
N GLU A 75 18.88 9.65 17.02
CA GLU A 75 19.45 10.80 17.74
C GLU A 75 20.92 10.53 18.14
N PHE A 76 21.26 9.29 18.48
CA PHE A 76 22.66 8.89 18.70
C PHE A 76 23.48 8.88 17.40
N ILE A 77 22.91 8.47 16.26
CA ILE A 77 23.61 8.44 14.96
C ILE A 77 23.88 9.86 14.43
N LEU A 78 23.04 10.85 14.76
CA LEU A 78 23.23 12.26 14.35
C LEU A 78 24.41 12.95 15.05
N THR A 79 25.04 12.32 16.05
CA THR A 79 26.35 12.75 16.55
C THR A 79 27.49 12.47 15.56
N ASN A 80 27.24 11.61 14.56
CA ASN A 80 28.07 11.42 13.36
C ASN A 80 27.52 12.24 12.18
N PRO A 81 28.34 12.59 11.17
CA PRO A 81 27.96 13.46 10.05
C PRO A 81 27.03 12.75 9.04
N VAL A 82 25.82 12.38 9.47
CA VAL A 82 24.78 11.76 8.66
C VAL A 82 23.78 12.81 8.21
N SER A 83 23.56 12.93 6.90
CA SER A 83 22.56 13.86 6.40
C SER A 83 21.15 13.39 6.79
N ARG A 84 20.32 14.31 7.30
CA ARG A 84 18.90 14.08 7.65
C ARG A 84 18.11 13.43 6.52
N PHE A 85 18.45 13.76 5.27
CA PHE A 85 17.88 13.14 4.08
C PHE A 85 18.19 11.64 4.00
N SER A 86 19.45 11.25 4.25
CA SER A 86 19.86 9.85 4.18
C SER A 86 19.11 8.98 5.18
N VAL A 87 18.80 9.54 6.34
CA VAL A 87 18.09 8.86 7.43
C VAL A 87 16.68 8.43 6.98
N VAL A 88 15.85 9.38 6.54
CA VAL A 88 14.46 9.10 6.12
C VAL A 88 14.42 8.18 4.90
N VAL A 89 15.30 8.41 3.92
CA VAL A 89 15.39 7.56 2.73
C VAL A 89 15.78 6.14 3.10
N SER A 90 16.77 5.96 3.98
CA SER A 90 17.17 4.62 4.43
C SER A 90 16.05 3.90 5.18
N ILE A 91 15.32 4.57 6.07
CA ILE A 91 14.15 3.96 6.75
C ILE A 91 13.11 3.50 5.73
N TYR A 92 12.72 4.38 4.83
CA TYR A 92 11.70 4.07 3.84
C TYR A 92 12.13 2.92 2.94
N LEU A 93 13.35 2.93 2.41
CA LEU A 93 13.90 1.84 1.60
C LEU A 93 13.92 0.52 2.36
N SER A 94 14.33 0.52 3.63
CA SER A 94 14.35 -0.70 4.45
C SER A 94 12.95 -1.26 4.69
N LEU A 95 11.98 -0.40 4.98
CA LEU A 95 10.58 -0.78 5.16
C LEU A 95 10.01 -1.41 3.90
N ILE A 96 10.15 -0.75 2.74
CA ILE A 96 9.56 -1.26 1.50
C ILE A 96 10.21 -2.57 1.06
N ILE A 97 11.52 -2.74 1.25
CA ILE A 97 12.23 -3.98 0.91
C ILE A 97 11.70 -5.12 1.77
N VAL A 98 11.65 -4.92 3.09
CA VAL A 98 11.26 -5.97 4.03
C VAL A 98 9.77 -6.32 3.89
N LEU A 99 8.90 -5.32 3.83
CA LEU A 99 7.46 -5.56 3.65
C LEU A 99 7.14 -6.22 2.30
N SER A 100 7.85 -5.83 1.24
CA SER A 100 7.72 -6.49 -0.07
C SER A 100 8.16 -7.95 0.00
N LEU A 101 9.27 -8.26 0.69
CA LEU A 101 9.70 -9.65 0.90
C LEU A 101 8.66 -10.47 1.65
N TYR A 102 8.02 -9.91 2.67
CA TYR A 102 6.94 -10.59 3.40
C TYR A 102 5.72 -10.84 2.52
N TYR A 103 5.35 -9.89 1.67
CA TYR A 103 4.29 -10.11 0.68
C TYR A 103 4.69 -11.16 -0.36
N SER A 104 5.97 -11.16 -0.78
CA SER A 104 6.49 -12.15 -1.69
C SER A 104 6.36 -13.56 -1.10
N VAL A 105 6.87 -13.76 0.11
CA VAL A 105 6.81 -15.04 0.81
C VAL A 105 5.37 -15.43 1.13
N GLY A 106 4.58 -14.50 1.66
CA GLY A 106 3.26 -14.80 2.18
C GLY A 106 2.18 -14.98 1.10
N ILE A 107 2.30 -14.37 -0.07
CA ILE A 107 1.19 -14.37 -1.05
C ILE A 107 1.69 -14.69 -2.45
N VAL A 108 2.77 -14.06 -2.89
CA VAL A 108 3.25 -14.23 -4.27
C VAL A 108 3.73 -15.65 -4.53
N ILE A 109 4.63 -16.18 -3.69
CA ILE A 109 5.19 -17.53 -3.84
C ILE A 109 4.10 -18.61 -3.86
N PRO A 110 3.22 -18.73 -2.84
CA PRO A 110 2.19 -19.78 -2.84
C PRO A 110 1.26 -19.66 -4.04
N THR A 111 0.87 -18.45 -4.41
CA THR A 111 -0.01 -18.24 -5.55
C THR A 111 0.69 -18.61 -6.87
N ILE A 112 2.02 -18.39 -7.02
CA ILE A 112 2.81 -18.79 -8.21
C ILE A 112 2.88 -20.29 -8.32
N ILE A 113 3.18 -20.96 -7.22
CA ILE A 113 3.31 -22.42 -7.18
C ILE A 113 2.01 -23.10 -7.64
N MET A 114 0.85 -22.52 -7.27
CA MET A 114 -0.45 -23.14 -7.52
C MET A 114 -1.07 -22.77 -8.87
N ASN A 115 -0.88 -21.53 -9.35
CA ASN A 115 -1.59 -21.02 -10.54
C ASN A 115 -0.69 -20.65 -11.74
N GLY A 116 0.65 -20.75 -11.60
CA GLY A 116 1.59 -20.36 -12.66
C GLY A 116 1.71 -18.84 -12.87
N THR A 117 2.59 -18.40 -13.77
CA THR A 117 3.04 -16.99 -13.85
C THR A 117 2.14 -16.04 -14.65
N GLY A 118 1.29 -16.56 -15.55
CA GLY A 118 0.56 -15.74 -16.54
C GLY A 118 -0.49 -14.79 -15.95
N TYR A 119 -1.25 -15.23 -14.94
CA TYR A 119 -2.30 -14.43 -14.29
C TYR A 119 -1.77 -13.47 -13.22
N MET A 120 -0.50 -13.57 -12.85
CA MET A 120 -0.02 -13.10 -11.54
C MET A 120 0.60 -11.72 -11.51
N VAL A 121 1.18 -11.28 -12.63
CA VAL A 121 1.80 -9.96 -12.70
C VAL A 121 0.77 -8.88 -12.37
N HIS A 122 -0.47 -9.04 -12.84
CA HIS A 122 -1.50 -8.02 -12.71
C HIS A 122 -2.20 -8.00 -11.35
N VAL A 123 -2.25 -9.12 -10.62
CA VAL A 123 -2.81 -9.15 -9.25
C VAL A 123 -1.77 -8.73 -8.21
N LEU A 124 -0.51 -9.12 -8.43
CA LEU A 124 0.54 -8.98 -7.41
C LEU A 124 1.32 -7.66 -7.50
N VAL A 125 1.60 -7.15 -8.71
CA VAL A 125 2.32 -5.88 -8.89
C VAL A 125 1.60 -4.71 -8.18
N PRO A 126 0.27 -4.55 -8.33
CA PRO A 126 -0.45 -3.53 -7.58
C PRO A 126 -0.38 -3.72 -6.05
N GLY A 127 -0.28 -4.97 -5.57
CA GLY A 127 -0.06 -5.27 -4.15
C GLY A 127 1.25 -4.70 -3.60
N TYR A 128 2.35 -4.81 -4.38
CA TYR A 128 3.61 -4.15 -4.02
C TYR A 128 3.47 -2.62 -4.01
N LEU A 129 2.75 -2.03 -4.98
CA LEU A 129 2.50 -0.59 -4.99
C LEU A 129 1.72 -0.12 -3.76
N ILE A 130 0.71 -0.88 -3.32
CA ILE A 130 0.00 -0.59 -2.07
C ILE A 130 0.95 -0.52 -0.87
N ILE A 131 1.90 -1.46 -0.77
CA ILE A 131 2.91 -1.46 0.30
C ILE A 131 3.76 -0.19 0.22
N LEU A 132 4.21 0.21 -0.98
CA LEU A 132 4.98 1.44 -1.18
C LEU A 132 4.17 2.68 -0.76
N ILE A 133 2.91 2.77 -1.20
CA ILE A 133 2.02 3.90 -0.91
C ILE A 133 1.81 4.02 0.60
N PHE A 134 1.35 2.98 1.27
CA PHE A 134 1.03 3.09 2.69
C PHE A 134 2.27 3.20 3.58
N SER A 135 3.43 2.67 3.15
CA SER A 135 4.72 2.95 3.81
C SER A 135 5.09 4.43 3.68
N SER A 136 4.90 5.04 2.50
CA SER A 136 5.21 6.46 2.29
C SER A 136 4.27 7.40 3.05
N VAL A 137 2.98 7.06 3.11
CA VAL A 137 1.96 7.76 3.91
C VAL A 137 2.28 7.64 5.41
N SER A 138 2.73 6.47 5.86
CA SER A 138 3.14 6.25 7.24
C SER A 138 4.35 7.08 7.64
N VAL A 139 5.38 7.11 6.77
CA VAL A 139 6.56 7.96 6.99
C VAL A 139 6.15 9.43 7.03
N LEU A 140 5.27 9.87 6.13
CA LEU A 140 4.73 11.23 6.16
C LEU A 140 4.03 11.55 7.50
N SER A 141 3.11 10.68 7.94
CA SER A 141 2.44 10.81 9.25
C SER A 141 3.46 10.93 10.39
N SER A 142 4.46 10.06 10.38
CA SER A 142 5.48 9.97 11.43
C SER A 142 6.46 11.14 11.41
N VAL A 143 6.64 11.79 10.26
CA VAL A 143 7.38 13.06 10.16
C VAL A 143 6.54 14.23 10.66
N ILE A 144 5.22 14.24 10.44
CA ILE A 144 4.33 15.32 10.91
C ILE A 144 4.24 15.32 12.43
N PHE A 145 3.95 14.17 13.04
CA PHE A 145 3.78 14.06 14.49
C PHE A 145 5.11 13.73 15.18
N ASN A 146 5.43 14.43 16.27
CA ASN A 146 6.62 14.11 17.07
C ASN A 146 6.35 13.00 18.08
N ASP A 147 5.11 12.93 18.57
CA ASP A 147 4.65 11.98 19.56
C ASP A 147 4.28 10.65 18.89
N LYS A 148 4.86 9.55 19.42
CA LYS A 148 4.68 8.19 18.91
C LYS A 148 3.21 7.77 18.87
N VAL A 149 2.47 8.04 19.94
CA VAL A 149 1.06 7.65 20.04
C VAL A 149 0.23 8.42 19.04
N LYS A 150 0.44 9.74 18.92
CA LYS A 150 -0.30 10.58 17.95
C LYS A 150 -0.01 10.18 16.51
N GLY A 151 1.25 9.91 16.16
CA GLY A 151 1.60 9.52 14.80
C GLY A 151 1.05 8.15 14.40
N ILE A 152 1.13 7.17 15.29
CA ILE A 152 0.53 5.84 15.05
C ILE A 152 -1.00 5.96 14.96
N ALA A 153 -1.64 6.72 15.84
CA ALA A 153 -3.09 6.95 15.80
C ALA A 153 -3.52 7.63 14.49
N PHE A 154 -2.78 8.63 14.01
CA PHE A 154 -3.08 9.28 12.73
C PHE A 154 -2.85 8.37 11.53
N ALA A 155 -1.81 7.54 11.56
CA ALA A 155 -1.60 6.50 10.54
C ALA A 155 -2.79 5.53 10.47
N ILE A 156 -3.27 5.02 11.63
CA ILE A 156 -4.46 4.16 11.69
C ILE A 156 -5.70 4.89 11.17
N PHE A 157 -5.88 6.15 11.54
CA PHE A 157 -6.99 6.98 11.05
C PHE A 157 -6.96 7.11 9.52
N LEU A 158 -5.80 7.38 8.91
CA LEU A 158 -5.66 7.45 7.45
C LEU A 158 -6.02 6.14 6.78
N TRP A 159 -5.57 5.01 7.34
CA TRP A 159 -5.97 3.69 6.84
C TRP A 159 -7.48 3.47 6.93
N LEU A 160 -8.10 3.72 8.09
CA LEU A 160 -9.55 3.61 8.28
C LEU A 160 -10.31 4.49 7.29
N PHE A 161 -9.83 5.71 7.08
CA PHE A 161 -10.41 6.65 6.15
C PHE A 161 -10.43 6.09 4.73
N PHE A 162 -9.28 5.68 4.18
CA PHE A 162 -9.20 5.14 2.82
C PHE A 162 -9.90 3.78 2.66
N ALA A 163 -9.85 2.93 3.69
CA ALA A 163 -10.38 1.56 3.60
C ALA A 163 -11.91 1.48 3.73
N PHE A 164 -12.53 2.37 4.51
CA PHE A 164 -13.96 2.28 4.83
C PHE A 164 -14.72 3.57 4.58
N VAL A 165 -14.21 4.70 5.09
CA VAL A 165 -14.95 5.97 5.07
C VAL A 165 -15.04 6.53 3.66
N TYR A 166 -13.95 6.45 2.90
CA TYR A 166 -13.86 7.04 1.57
C TYR A 166 -14.87 6.45 0.59
N ASP A 167 -14.94 5.12 0.52
CA ASP A 167 -15.89 4.43 -0.37
C ASP A 167 -17.35 4.78 -0.01
N SER A 168 -17.64 4.93 1.29
CA SER A 168 -18.97 5.33 1.77
C SER A 168 -19.31 6.78 1.35
N LEU A 169 -18.35 7.69 1.48
CA LEU A 169 -18.53 9.08 1.04
C LEU A 169 -18.67 9.17 -0.48
N LEU A 170 -17.89 8.40 -1.23
CA LEU A 170 -17.97 8.37 -2.69
C LEU A 170 -19.34 7.87 -3.14
N ALA A 171 -19.86 6.81 -2.52
CA ALA A 171 -21.21 6.31 -2.79
C ALA A 171 -22.29 7.35 -2.51
N LEU A 172 -22.17 8.11 -1.41
CA LEU A 172 -23.08 9.23 -1.12
C LEU A 172 -23.02 10.31 -2.19
N VAL A 173 -21.82 10.69 -2.65
CA VAL A 173 -21.66 11.69 -3.73
C VAL A 173 -22.30 11.20 -5.03
N ILE A 174 -22.08 9.95 -5.41
CA ILE A 174 -22.70 9.37 -6.61
C ILE A 174 -24.23 9.36 -6.49
N PHE A 175 -24.76 9.00 -5.32
CA PHE A 175 -26.19 8.94 -5.07
C PHE A 175 -26.86 10.32 -5.11
N TYR A 176 -26.29 11.32 -4.42
CA TYR A 176 -26.89 12.66 -4.33
C TYR A 176 -26.79 13.46 -5.62
N PHE A 177 -25.75 13.22 -6.41
CA PHE A 177 -25.48 14.00 -7.62
C PHE A 177 -25.69 13.17 -8.91
N SER A 178 -26.48 12.09 -8.85
CA SER A 178 -26.72 11.18 -9.98
C SER A 178 -27.25 11.88 -11.23
N ASP A 179 -27.96 13.00 -11.06
CA ASP A 179 -28.60 13.74 -12.14
C ASP A 179 -27.63 14.71 -12.86
N PHE A 180 -26.42 14.89 -12.32
CA PHE A 180 -25.38 15.76 -12.90
C PHE A 180 -24.36 14.95 -13.70
N ASN A 181 -23.78 15.57 -14.74
CA ASN A 181 -22.67 14.96 -15.46
C ASN A 181 -21.38 15.03 -14.61
N LEU A 182 -21.20 14.03 -13.75
CA LEU A 182 -20.11 13.96 -12.78
C LEU A 182 -18.81 13.34 -13.31
N GLU A 183 -18.73 12.96 -14.59
CA GLU A 183 -17.66 12.08 -15.09
C GLU A 183 -16.25 12.56 -14.68
N LYS A 184 -15.95 13.84 -14.93
CA LYS A 184 -14.65 14.45 -14.58
C LYS A 184 -14.39 14.48 -13.08
N ILE A 185 -15.42 14.77 -12.28
CA ILE A 185 -15.31 14.84 -10.82
C ILE A 185 -15.09 13.44 -10.25
N LEU A 186 -15.80 12.44 -10.77
CA LEU A 186 -15.66 11.04 -10.35
C LEU A 186 -14.28 10.50 -10.64
N ILE A 187 -13.66 10.83 -11.77
CA ILE A 187 -12.28 10.42 -12.06
C ILE A 187 -11.32 10.96 -10.99
N VAL A 188 -11.48 12.23 -10.60
CA VAL A 188 -10.66 12.83 -9.55
C VAL A 188 -10.92 12.15 -8.21
N LEU A 189 -12.19 11.96 -7.83
CA LEU A 189 -12.53 11.31 -6.56
C LEU A 189 -12.04 9.85 -6.51
N ILE A 190 -12.16 9.08 -7.58
CA ILE A 190 -11.62 7.71 -7.66
C ILE A 190 -10.09 7.74 -7.51
N SER A 191 -9.41 8.71 -8.15
CA SER A 191 -7.94 8.83 -8.10
C SER A 191 -7.38 9.12 -6.70
N LEU A 192 -8.19 9.65 -5.79
CA LEU A 192 -7.79 10.00 -4.44
C LEU A 192 -7.84 8.83 -3.45
N ASN A 193 -8.36 7.65 -3.83
CA ASN A 193 -8.30 6.46 -3.00
C ASN A 193 -7.33 5.41 -3.55
N PRO A 194 -6.11 5.27 -3.00
CA PRO A 194 -5.16 4.28 -3.49
C PRO A 194 -5.63 2.83 -3.31
N ILE A 195 -6.49 2.55 -2.33
CA ILE A 195 -7.09 1.22 -2.11
C ILE A 195 -8.05 0.90 -3.26
N ASP A 196 -8.87 1.87 -3.66
CA ASP A 196 -9.76 1.69 -4.80
C ASP A 196 -8.98 1.57 -6.12
N LEU A 197 -7.89 2.32 -6.30
CA LEU A 197 -7.02 2.16 -7.47
C LEU A 197 -6.45 0.73 -7.59
N TYR A 198 -6.08 0.11 -6.47
CA TYR A 198 -5.66 -1.30 -6.44
C TYR A 198 -6.80 -2.24 -6.86
N ARG A 199 -8.00 -2.03 -6.30
CA ARG A 199 -9.21 -2.79 -6.64
C ARG A 199 -9.55 -2.70 -8.13
N ILE A 200 -9.60 -1.48 -8.65
CA ILE A 200 -9.91 -1.19 -10.06
C ILE A 200 -8.90 -1.90 -10.97
N ASN A 201 -7.60 -1.72 -10.73
CA ASN A 201 -6.55 -2.33 -11.54
C ASN A 201 -6.70 -3.87 -11.60
N THR A 202 -6.93 -4.49 -10.45
CA THR A 202 -7.04 -5.94 -10.33
C THR A 202 -8.31 -6.48 -10.99
N LEU A 203 -9.47 -5.86 -10.76
CA LEU A 203 -10.75 -6.33 -11.31
C LEU A 203 -10.86 -6.13 -12.82
N LEU A 204 -10.30 -5.03 -13.35
CA LEU A 204 -10.21 -4.79 -14.79
C LEU A 204 -9.41 -5.88 -15.51
N PHE A 205 -8.35 -6.38 -14.87
CA PHE A 205 -7.56 -7.45 -15.43
C PHE A 205 -8.26 -8.80 -15.40
N LEU A 206 -8.96 -9.12 -14.30
CA LEU A 206 -9.71 -10.38 -14.17
C LEU A 206 -10.91 -10.45 -15.12
N ASP A 207 -11.31 -9.31 -15.72
CA ASP A 207 -12.48 -9.15 -16.58
C ASP A 207 -13.79 -9.72 -16.00
N THR A 208 -13.87 -9.79 -14.67
CA THR A 208 -15.03 -10.29 -13.95
C THR A 208 -16.06 -9.18 -13.81
N SER A 209 -16.78 -8.89 -14.89
CA SER A 209 -17.80 -7.80 -14.96
C SER A 209 -18.80 -7.83 -13.80
N ALA A 210 -19.22 -9.02 -13.35
CA ALA A 210 -20.14 -9.18 -12.23
C ALA A 210 -19.58 -8.76 -10.86
N MET A 211 -18.25 -8.67 -10.72
CA MET A 211 -17.56 -8.37 -9.47
C MET A 211 -16.88 -6.98 -9.45
N MET A 212 -16.95 -6.23 -10.56
CA MET A 212 -16.20 -4.99 -10.77
C MET A 212 -16.58 -3.84 -9.81
N GLY A 213 -17.79 -3.85 -9.24
CA GLY A 213 -18.33 -2.71 -8.52
C GLY A 213 -18.48 -1.47 -9.43
N PHE A 214 -18.98 -0.37 -8.86
CA PHE A 214 -19.28 0.84 -9.63
C PHE A 214 -18.02 1.50 -10.20
N THR A 215 -16.99 1.72 -9.38
CA THR A 215 -15.80 2.50 -9.77
C THR A 215 -14.97 1.82 -10.86
N SER A 216 -14.77 0.50 -10.78
CA SER A 216 -14.06 -0.23 -11.83
C SER A 216 -14.85 -0.31 -13.13
N ALA A 217 -16.17 -0.53 -13.06
CA ALA A 217 -17.03 -0.53 -14.25
C ALA A 217 -17.07 0.86 -14.91
N PHE A 218 -17.16 1.92 -14.11
CA PHE A 218 -17.12 3.30 -14.58
C PHE A 218 -15.81 3.61 -15.32
N MET A 219 -14.66 3.28 -14.73
CA MET A 219 -13.36 3.45 -15.39
C MET A 219 -13.28 2.64 -16.69
N LYS A 220 -13.72 1.38 -16.69
CA LYS A 220 -13.79 0.53 -17.89
C LYS A 220 -14.64 1.16 -18.99
N ASN A 221 -15.81 1.68 -18.65
CA ASN A 221 -16.74 2.24 -19.62
C ASN A 221 -16.23 3.56 -20.21
N LEU A 222 -15.56 4.38 -19.41
CA LEU A 222 -15.02 5.67 -19.87
C LEU A 222 -13.74 5.54 -20.70
N PHE A 223 -12.78 4.74 -20.24
CA PHE A 223 -11.44 4.68 -20.85
C PHE A 223 -11.14 3.36 -21.55
N GLY A 224 -11.97 2.33 -21.39
CA GLY A 224 -11.65 0.96 -21.75
C GLY A 224 -10.68 0.30 -20.75
N THR A 225 -10.47 -1.00 -20.90
CA THR A 225 -9.67 -1.80 -19.95
C THR A 225 -8.21 -1.35 -19.90
N THR A 226 -7.54 -1.23 -21.05
CA THR A 226 -6.09 -0.99 -21.12
C THR A 226 -5.70 0.39 -20.58
N LEU A 227 -6.40 1.46 -21.01
CA LEU A 227 -6.12 2.82 -20.53
C LEU A 227 -6.47 2.98 -19.04
N SER A 228 -7.50 2.30 -18.54
CA SER A 228 -7.83 2.28 -17.11
C SER A 228 -6.74 1.60 -16.28
N ILE A 229 -6.20 0.47 -16.74
CA ILE A 229 -5.07 -0.20 -16.08
C ILE A 229 -3.83 0.69 -16.07
N ILE A 230 -3.48 1.32 -17.19
CA ILE A 230 -2.31 2.21 -17.27
C ILE A 230 -2.49 3.44 -16.35
N SER A 231 -3.66 4.08 -16.40
CA SER A 231 -3.93 5.27 -15.58
C SER A 231 -3.92 4.96 -14.08
N THR A 232 -4.47 3.81 -13.65
CA THR A 232 -4.41 3.39 -12.24
C THR A 232 -2.97 3.15 -11.78
N TYR A 233 -2.11 2.52 -12.58
CA TYR A 233 -0.68 2.38 -12.25
C TYR A 233 0.02 3.72 -12.10
N VAL A 234 -0.23 4.67 -13.01
CA VAL A 234 0.34 6.02 -12.94
C VAL A 234 -0.10 6.72 -11.65
N LEU A 235 -1.39 6.68 -11.33
CA LEU A 235 -1.95 7.29 -10.12
C LEU A 235 -1.40 6.64 -8.84
N MET A 236 -1.24 5.32 -8.82
CA MET A 236 -0.58 4.62 -7.70
C MET A 236 0.88 5.06 -7.55
N GLY A 237 1.61 5.24 -8.67
CA GLY A 237 2.97 5.79 -8.65
C GLY A 237 3.03 7.21 -8.09
N VAL A 238 2.06 8.05 -8.45
CA VAL A 238 1.89 9.40 -7.87
C VAL A 238 1.67 9.32 -6.35
N TRP A 239 0.84 8.39 -5.89
CA TRP A 239 0.62 8.11 -4.47
C TRP A 239 1.85 7.58 -3.73
N VAL A 240 2.82 6.97 -4.41
CA VAL A 240 4.12 6.65 -3.79
C VAL A 240 4.98 7.90 -3.67
N ILE A 241 5.07 8.66 -4.76
CA ILE A 241 6.05 9.76 -4.89
C ILE A 241 5.66 10.97 -4.05
N ILE A 242 4.40 11.40 -4.09
CA ILE A 242 3.94 12.64 -3.42
C ILE A 242 4.16 12.58 -1.91
N PRO A 243 3.54 11.64 -1.15
CA PRO A 243 3.71 11.60 0.31
C PRO A 243 5.17 11.42 0.72
N PHE A 244 5.95 10.64 -0.03
CA PHE A 244 7.37 10.47 0.24
C PHE A 244 8.16 11.77 0.08
N ILE A 245 7.99 12.50 -1.04
CA ILE A 245 8.67 13.79 -1.26
C ILE A 245 8.23 14.82 -0.21
N VAL A 246 6.94 14.87 0.12
CA VAL A 246 6.44 15.76 1.17
C VAL A 246 7.09 15.42 2.52
N SER A 247 7.24 14.13 2.85
CA SER A 247 7.90 13.70 4.09
C SER A 247 9.36 14.19 4.15
N LEU A 248 10.09 14.11 3.03
CA LEU A 248 11.48 14.58 2.95
C LEU A 248 11.59 16.09 3.15
N ARG A 249 10.69 16.85 2.51
CA ARG A 249 10.66 18.32 2.63
C ARG A 249 10.31 18.77 4.05
N LEU A 250 9.36 18.11 4.71
CA LEU A 250 8.98 18.42 6.08
C LEU A 250 10.09 18.06 7.06
N TYR A 251 10.74 16.91 6.90
CA TYR A 251 11.82 16.47 7.77
C TYR A 251 13.06 17.38 7.67
N ALA A 252 13.38 17.87 6.47
CA ALA A 252 14.49 18.79 6.26
C ALA A 252 14.31 20.13 7.01
N ARG A 253 13.06 20.59 7.17
CA ARG A 253 12.73 21.84 7.86
C ARG A 253 12.63 21.70 9.38
N LYS A 254 12.65 20.48 9.92
CA LYS A 254 12.50 20.24 11.36
C LYS A 254 13.78 20.69 12.08
N SER A 255 13.70 21.72 12.92
CA SER A 255 14.72 22.01 13.91
C SER A 255 14.59 20.98 15.04
N PHE A 256 15.65 20.21 15.27
CA PHE A 256 15.83 19.43 16.49
C PHE A 256 16.55 20.30 17.51
#